data_AF-K9U8T8-F1
#
_entry.id   AF-K9U8T8-F1
#
_cell.length_a   1.000
_cell.length_b   1.000
_cell.length_c   1.000
_cell.angle_alpha   90.00
_cell.angle_beta   90.00
_cell.angle_gamma   90.00
#
_symmetry.space_group_name_H-M   'P 1'
#
loop_
_entity.id
_entity.type
_entity.pdbx_description
1 polymer ?
#
loop_
_entity_poly.entity_id
_entity_poly.type
_entity_poly.pdbx_seq_one_letter_code
_entity_poly.pdbx_strand_id
1 'polypeptide(L)'
;MMKRRSFLTWMGLGWLASVLPVAIAACTSQFKRLESRPRPDGFQAIGTVAELEPFPGTIQVQVDSTPVIAIRHPSQPEVLVALNPTCPHAGCKVDWQKDNSKFVCPCHGSEFDPSGKVIRGPAARNLIAYPAKAENQSILVKLG
;
A
#
# COMPACT_ATOMS: atom_id res chain seq x y z
N MET A 1 5.14 62.23 -25.82
CA MET A 1 4.28 62.34 -24.62
C MET A 1 3.07 61.42 -24.81
N MET A 2 3.11 60.22 -24.23
CA MET A 2 2.12 59.16 -24.45
C MET A 2 0.85 59.44 -23.64
N LYS A 3 -0.34 59.34 -24.27
CA LYS A 3 -1.63 59.65 -23.63
C LYS A 3 -1.98 58.59 -22.58
N ARG A 4 -2.28 59.03 -21.35
CA ARG A 4 -2.64 58.22 -20.15
C ARG A 4 -3.70 57.12 -20.38
N ARG A 5 -4.51 57.27 -21.43
CA ARG A 5 -5.57 56.33 -21.84
C ARG A 5 -5.07 55.11 -22.64
N SER A 6 -3.87 55.16 -23.22
CA SER A 6 -3.32 54.04 -24.01
C SER A 6 -2.50 53.05 -23.19
N PHE A 7 -2.10 53.42 -21.97
CA PHE A 7 -1.28 52.57 -21.10
C PHE A 7 -2.13 51.52 -20.36
N LEU A 8 -3.35 51.88 -19.96
CA LEU A 8 -4.28 50.98 -19.25
C LEU A 8 -4.84 49.88 -20.16
N THR A 9 -4.91 50.10 -21.48
CA THR A 9 -5.37 49.07 -22.43
C THR A 9 -4.31 48.01 -22.70
N TRP A 10 -3.02 48.32 -22.52
CA TRP A 10 -1.93 47.38 -22.78
C TRP A 10 -1.65 46.42 -21.61
N MET A 11 -1.96 46.83 -20.37
CA MET A 11 -1.81 45.99 -19.18
C MET A 11 -3.05 45.14 -18.84
N GLY A 12 -4.20 45.39 -19.48
CA GLY A 12 -5.47 44.71 -19.16
C GLY A 12 -5.65 43.33 -19.81
N LEU A 13 -4.89 43.00 -20.84
CA LEU A 13 -4.97 41.71 -21.57
C LEU A 13 -4.03 40.62 -21.04
N GLY A 14 -3.14 40.95 -20.10
CA GLY A 14 -2.11 40.04 -19.60
C GLY A 14 -2.40 39.33 -18.28
N TRP A 15 -3.56 39.56 -17.66
CA TRP A 15 -3.84 39.15 -16.27
C TRP A 15 -5.09 38.28 -16.09
N LEU A 16 -5.41 37.46 -17.10
CA LEU A 16 -6.49 36.46 -17.02
C LEU A 16 -6.00 34.99 -17.07
N ALA A 17 -4.68 34.74 -17.03
CA ALA A 17 -4.12 33.42 -17.33
C ALA A 17 -3.35 32.74 -16.18
N SER A 18 -3.58 33.08 -14.91
CA SER A 18 -2.79 32.46 -13.83
C SER A 18 -3.55 32.36 -12.50
N VAL A 19 -4.65 31.62 -12.50
CA VAL A 19 -5.08 30.89 -11.30
C VAL A 19 -5.37 29.44 -11.73
N LEU A 20 -4.30 28.71 -12.03
CA LEU A 20 -4.36 27.25 -12.12
C LEU A 20 -4.70 26.73 -10.72
N PRO A 21 -5.78 25.95 -10.54
CA PRO A 21 -5.99 25.24 -9.29
C PRO A 21 -4.85 24.23 -9.18
N VAL A 22 -3.92 24.45 -8.25
CA VAL A 22 -3.01 23.40 -7.80
C VAL A 22 -3.87 22.37 -7.09
N ALA A 23 -4.34 21.37 -7.84
CA ALA A 23 -4.97 20.20 -7.27
C ALA A 23 -3.89 19.50 -6.44
N ILE A 24 -3.93 19.70 -5.12
CA ILE A 24 -3.12 18.94 -4.17
C ILE A 24 -3.67 17.51 -4.23
N ALA A 25 -3.10 16.68 -5.08
CA ALA A 25 -3.26 15.24 -5.00
C ALA A 25 -2.61 14.81 -3.68
N ALA A 26 -3.41 14.76 -2.62
CA ALA A 26 -3.00 14.16 -1.36
C ALA A 26 -2.66 12.69 -1.64
N CYS A 27 -1.37 12.38 -1.69
CA CYS A 27 -0.86 11.01 -1.71
C CYS A 27 -1.15 10.34 -0.36
N THR A 28 -2.41 9.99 -0.12
CA THR A 28 -2.78 9.04 0.92
C THR A 28 -2.55 7.65 0.35
N SER A 29 -1.63 6.89 0.95
CA SER A 29 -1.28 5.52 0.59
C SER A 29 -2.48 4.56 0.71
N GLN A 30 -3.29 4.53 -0.35
CA GLN A 30 -3.53 3.42 -1.28
C GLN A 30 -3.70 2.00 -0.73
N PHE A 31 -4.40 1.82 0.38
CA PHE A 31 -5.11 0.55 0.60
C PHE A 31 -6.41 0.58 -0.22
N LYS A 32 -6.50 -0.23 -1.26
CA LYS A 32 -7.76 -0.40 -2.00
C LYS A 32 -8.76 -1.07 -1.05
N ARG A 33 -9.89 -0.40 -0.76
CA ARG A 33 -11.00 -1.01 -0.04
C ARG A 33 -11.69 -1.98 -0.99
N LEU A 34 -11.65 -3.27 -0.68
CA LEU A 34 -12.36 -4.30 -1.41
C LEU A 34 -13.56 -4.75 -0.57
N GLU A 35 -14.77 -4.56 -1.09
CA GLU A 35 -15.97 -5.24 -0.57
C GLU A 35 -15.98 -6.68 -1.11
N SER A 36 -15.08 -7.52 -0.60
CA SER A 36 -15.04 -8.94 -0.94
C SER A 36 -16.00 -9.68 -0.02
N ARG A 37 -17.14 -10.15 -0.55
CA ARG A 37 -18.01 -11.07 0.18
C ARG A 37 -17.22 -12.36 0.48
N PRO A 38 -17.12 -12.81 1.74
CA PRO A 38 -16.50 -14.09 2.06
C PRO A 38 -17.20 -15.22 1.31
N ARG A 39 -16.40 -16.11 0.71
CA ARG A 39 -16.89 -17.37 0.13
C ARG A 39 -17.33 -18.32 1.25
N PRO A 40 -18.11 -19.38 0.95
CA PRO A 40 -18.50 -20.38 1.93
C PRO A 40 -17.33 -21.06 2.68
N ASP A 41 -16.14 -21.13 2.07
CA ASP A 41 -14.92 -21.67 2.68
C ASP A 41 -14.19 -20.65 3.61
N GLY A 42 -14.72 -19.44 3.71
CA GLY A 42 -14.17 -18.32 4.48
C GLY A 42 -13.04 -17.57 3.77
N PHE A 43 -12.72 -17.94 2.52
CA PHE A 43 -11.75 -17.20 1.72
C PHE A 43 -12.39 -16.00 1.03
N GLN A 44 -11.59 -14.97 0.81
CA GLN A 44 -12.01 -13.77 0.13
C GLN A 44 -10.91 -13.25 -0.77
N ALA A 45 -11.30 -12.69 -1.91
CA ALA A 45 -10.37 -12.16 -2.89
C ALA A 45 -9.82 -10.80 -2.45
N ILE A 46 -8.49 -10.68 -2.41
CA ILE A 46 -7.78 -9.45 -2.03
C ILE A 46 -7.05 -8.78 -3.20
N GLY A 47 -7.02 -9.43 -4.36
CA GLY A 47 -6.32 -8.95 -5.55
C GLY A 47 -6.12 -10.08 -6.55
N THR A 48 -5.26 -9.85 -7.54
CA THR A 48 -4.96 -10.80 -8.61
C THR A 48 -3.51 -11.24 -8.60
N VAL A 49 -3.22 -12.39 -9.21
CA VAL A 49 -1.83 -12.89 -9.37
C VAL A 49 -0.96 -11.88 -10.13
N ALA A 50 -1.54 -11.14 -11.09
CA ALA A 50 -0.82 -10.15 -11.87
C ALA A 50 -0.34 -8.94 -11.04
N GLU A 51 -1.01 -8.60 -9.93
CA GLU A 51 -0.58 -7.53 -9.03
C GLU A 51 0.68 -7.89 -8.22
N LEU A 52 1.03 -9.17 -8.16
CA LEU A 52 2.28 -9.65 -7.58
C LEU A 52 3.44 -9.64 -8.60
N GLU A 53 3.19 -9.18 -9.83
CA GLU A 53 4.17 -9.07 -10.91
C GLU A 53 4.41 -7.59 -11.32
N PRO A 54 5.64 -7.21 -11.74
CA PRO A 54 6.85 -8.02 -11.75
C PRO A 54 7.35 -8.31 -10.34
N PHE A 55 7.99 -9.47 -10.17
CA PHE A 55 8.54 -9.87 -8.90
C PHE A 55 9.74 -8.98 -8.47
N PRO A 56 9.80 -8.54 -7.20
CA PRO A 56 8.81 -8.74 -6.13
C PRO A 56 7.65 -7.73 -6.20
N GLY A 57 6.43 -8.21 -6.45
CA GLY A 57 5.18 -7.45 -6.32
C GLY A 57 4.56 -7.56 -4.93
N THR A 58 3.59 -6.68 -4.65
CA THR A 58 2.92 -6.61 -3.34
C THR A 58 1.46 -6.22 -3.53
N ILE A 59 0.55 -6.91 -2.85
CA ILE A 59 -0.85 -6.48 -2.70
C ILE A 59 -1.01 -5.91 -1.30
N GLN A 60 -1.60 -4.71 -1.20
CA GLN A 60 -1.92 -4.06 0.07
C GLN A 60 -3.37 -3.62 0.05
N VAL A 61 -4.21 -4.26 0.88
CA VAL A 61 -5.64 -3.95 0.95
C VAL A 61 -6.13 -3.86 2.39
N GLN A 62 -7.24 -3.16 2.59
CA GLN A 62 -8.02 -3.28 3.80
C GLN A 62 -9.26 -4.09 3.49
N VAL A 63 -9.35 -5.24 4.15
CA VAL A 63 -10.55 -6.05 4.20
C VAL A 63 -11.33 -5.62 5.42
N ASP A 64 -12.51 -5.03 5.24
CA ASP A 64 -13.27 -4.41 6.32
C ASP A 64 -12.42 -3.41 7.12
N SER A 65 -11.97 -3.80 8.31
CA SER A 65 -11.05 -3.02 9.17
C SER A 65 -9.70 -3.72 9.41
N THR A 66 -9.46 -4.85 8.73
CA THR A 66 -8.25 -5.65 8.86
C THR A 66 -7.32 -5.37 7.68
N PRO A 67 -6.13 -4.79 7.94
CA PRO A 67 -5.13 -4.58 6.89
C PRO A 67 -4.48 -5.91 6.52
N VAL A 68 -4.26 -6.12 5.23
CA VAL A 68 -3.59 -7.28 4.69
C VAL A 68 -2.52 -6.81 3.71
N ILE A 69 -1.32 -7.36 3.86
CA ILE A 69 -0.26 -7.30 2.85
C ILE A 69 0.00 -8.73 2.35
N ALA A 70 0.05 -8.92 1.04
CA ALA A 70 0.41 -10.19 0.44
C ALA A 70 1.60 -10.04 -0.52
N ILE A 71 2.53 -10.99 -0.43
CA ILE A 71 3.75 -11.07 -1.24
C ILE A 71 4.00 -12.51 -1.66
N ARG A 72 4.80 -12.72 -2.70
CA ARG A 72 5.49 -13.99 -2.92
C ARG A 72 6.76 -14.02 -2.09
N HIS A 73 7.08 -15.18 -1.50
CA HIS A 73 8.30 -15.30 -0.70
C HIS A 73 9.55 -15.09 -1.58
N PRO A 74 10.49 -14.20 -1.21
CA PRO A 74 11.66 -13.85 -2.03
C PRO A 74 12.50 -15.04 -2.52
N SER A 75 12.69 -16.03 -1.64
CA SER A 75 13.48 -17.24 -1.94
C SER A 75 12.66 -18.43 -2.44
N GLN A 76 11.33 -18.34 -2.41
CA GLN A 76 10.39 -19.43 -2.74
C GLN A 76 9.16 -18.80 -3.45
N PRO A 77 9.29 -18.33 -4.71
CA PRO A 77 8.26 -17.52 -5.36
C PRO A 77 6.89 -18.19 -5.48
N GLU A 78 6.83 -19.52 -5.45
CA GLU A 78 5.60 -20.31 -5.38
C GLU A 78 4.85 -20.17 -4.04
N VAL A 79 5.55 -19.81 -2.97
CA VAL A 79 4.99 -19.61 -1.64
C VAL A 79 4.38 -18.21 -1.55
N LEU A 80 3.06 -18.18 -1.36
CA LEU A 80 2.30 -16.96 -1.10
C LEU A 80 2.26 -16.69 0.41
N VAL A 81 2.61 -15.47 0.80
CA VAL A 81 2.56 -15.02 2.18
C VAL A 81 1.55 -13.89 2.29
N ALA A 82 0.60 -13.99 3.22
CA ALA A 82 -0.33 -12.92 3.57
C ALA A 82 -0.22 -12.61 5.07
N LEU A 83 0.00 -11.35 5.41
CA LEU A 83 0.24 -10.89 6.78
C LEU A 83 -0.66 -9.72 7.13
N ASN A 84 -0.89 -9.53 8.42
CA ASN A 84 -1.32 -8.26 8.97
C ASN A 84 -0.09 -7.34 9.11
N PRO A 85 0.01 -6.23 8.36
CA PRO A 85 1.17 -5.34 8.44
C PRO A 85 1.19 -4.48 9.71
N THR A 86 0.34 -4.73 10.70
CA THR A 86 0.33 -4.00 11.97
C THR A 86 1.46 -4.49 12.87
N CYS A 87 2.43 -3.63 13.13
CA CYS A 87 3.55 -3.91 14.02
C CYS A 87 3.04 -4.20 15.45
N PRO A 88 3.36 -5.34 16.05
CA PRO A 88 2.88 -5.73 17.38
C PRO A 88 3.55 -4.95 18.53
N HIS A 89 4.44 -4.01 18.22
CA HIS A 89 5.01 -3.08 19.20
C HIS A 89 3.99 -2.01 19.60
N ALA A 90 3.65 -1.12 18.67
CA ALA A 90 2.81 0.06 18.93
C ALA A 90 1.72 0.28 17.87
N GLY A 91 1.47 -0.69 16.98
CA GLY A 91 0.36 -0.64 16.03
C GLY A 91 0.63 0.08 14.69
N CYS A 92 1.85 0.59 14.47
CA CYS A 92 2.22 1.19 13.18
C CYS A 92 2.16 0.16 12.04
N LYS A 93 1.89 0.60 10.81
CA LYS A 93 2.03 -0.26 9.64
C LYS A 93 3.51 -0.45 9.29
N VAL A 94 3.90 -1.68 8.99
CA VAL A 94 5.24 -2.01 8.49
C VAL A 94 5.27 -1.88 6.97
N ASP A 95 6.41 -1.48 6.44
CA ASP A 95 6.66 -1.34 5.01
C ASP A 95 7.49 -2.51 4.49
N TRP A 96 7.09 -3.07 3.35
CA TRP A 96 7.90 -4.08 2.66
C TRP A 96 9.06 -3.42 1.91
N GLN A 97 10.28 -3.68 2.34
CA GLN A 97 11.49 -3.26 1.64
C GLN A 97 11.93 -4.36 0.67
N LYS A 98 11.50 -4.23 -0.59
CA LYS A 98 11.77 -5.18 -1.68
C LYS A 98 13.25 -5.53 -1.82
N ASP A 99 14.11 -4.52 -1.84
CA ASP A 99 15.56 -4.68 -2.06
C ASP A 99 16.25 -5.46 -0.94
N ASN A 100 15.70 -5.36 0.28
CA ASN A 100 16.25 -6.01 1.48
C ASN A 100 15.46 -7.26 1.89
N SER A 101 14.38 -7.60 1.17
CA SER A 101 13.50 -8.73 1.48
C SER A 101 13.07 -8.79 2.95
N LYS A 102 12.62 -7.65 3.50
CA LYS A 102 12.16 -7.57 4.90
C LYS A 102 11.05 -6.55 5.08
N PHE A 103 10.22 -6.74 6.10
CA PHE A 103 9.31 -5.71 6.57
C PHE A 103 9.99 -4.85 7.63
N VAL A 104 9.83 -3.53 7.53
CA VAL A 104 10.42 -2.56 8.48
C VAL A 104 9.33 -1.66 9.02
N CYS A 105 9.27 -1.55 10.35
CA CYS A 105 8.38 -0.61 11.02
C CYS A 105 9.02 0.79 11.03
N PRO A 106 8.42 1.80 10.38
CA PRO A 106 8.99 3.14 10.28
C PRO A 106 9.00 3.89 11.62
N CYS A 107 8.20 3.45 12.60
CA CYS A 107 8.10 4.15 13.88
C CYS A 107 9.34 3.97 14.78
N HIS A 108 9.88 2.75 14.87
CA HIS A 108 10.98 2.43 15.79
C HIS A 108 11.99 1.41 15.23
N GLY A 109 11.87 1.05 13.95
CA GLY A 109 12.83 0.17 13.28
C GLY A 109 12.72 -1.33 13.62
N SER A 110 11.58 -1.80 14.14
CA SER A 110 11.35 -3.26 14.21
C SER A 110 11.43 -3.86 12.82
N GLU A 111 12.12 -4.98 12.68
CA GLU A 111 12.28 -5.67 11.40
C GLU A 111 11.71 -7.09 11.49
N PHE A 112 11.09 -7.53 10.39
CA PHE A 112 10.52 -8.85 10.22
C PHE A 112 11.00 -9.47 8.91
N ASP A 113 11.26 -10.76 8.91
CA ASP A 113 11.60 -11.50 7.69
C ASP A 113 10.38 -11.63 6.75
N PRO A 114 10.54 -12.16 5.52
CA PRO A 114 9.44 -12.28 4.56
C PRO A 114 8.24 -13.10 5.05
N SER A 115 8.43 -13.99 6.03
CA SER A 115 7.36 -14.78 6.64
C SER A 115 6.63 -14.03 7.77
N GLY A 116 7.07 -12.82 8.09
CA GLY A 116 6.55 -12.00 9.18
C GLY A 116 7.17 -12.31 10.54
N LYS A 117 8.19 -13.17 10.61
CA LYS A 117 8.87 -13.47 11.88
C LYS A 117 9.78 -12.32 12.28
N VAL A 118 9.73 -11.94 13.55
CA VAL A 118 10.55 -10.86 14.07
C VAL A 118 12.03 -11.24 14.03
N ILE A 119 12.85 -10.32 13.51
CA ILE A 119 14.31 -10.44 13.44
C ILE A 119 15.03 -9.29 14.15
N ARG A 120 14.34 -8.15 14.35
CA ARG A 120 14.85 -7.01 15.13
C ARG A 120 13.72 -6.33 15.91
N GLY A 121 13.97 -6.06 17.19
CA GLY A 121 13.05 -5.34 18.07
C GLY A 121 12.94 -3.84 17.75
N PRO A 122 12.05 -3.09 18.43
CA PRO A 122 11.44 -3.39 19.74
C PRO A 122 10.24 -4.34 19.74
N ALA A 123 9.69 -4.72 18.59
CA ALA A 123 8.65 -5.75 18.54
C ALA A 123 9.16 -7.07 19.16
N ALA A 124 8.31 -7.73 19.98
CA ALA A 124 8.63 -9.00 20.63
C ALA A 124 7.83 -10.19 20.06
N ARG A 125 6.94 -9.93 19.08
CA ARG A 125 6.09 -10.94 18.44
C ARG A 125 6.20 -10.82 16.93
N ASN A 126 5.88 -11.91 16.24
CA ASN A 126 5.75 -11.94 14.78
C ASN A 126 4.53 -11.13 14.32
N LEU A 127 4.52 -10.76 13.05
CA LEU A 127 3.30 -10.32 12.37
C LEU A 127 2.30 -11.48 12.32
N ILE A 128 1.00 -11.15 12.32
CA ILE A 128 -0.05 -12.15 12.21
C ILE A 128 -0.06 -12.64 10.75
N ALA A 129 0.01 -13.94 10.54
CA ALA A 129 -0.10 -14.56 9.22
C ALA A 129 -1.52 -15.07 8.97
N TYR A 130 -1.94 -15.02 7.71
CA TYR A 130 -3.25 -15.50 7.26
C TYR A 130 -3.07 -16.63 6.24
N PRO A 131 -3.92 -17.68 6.28
CA PRO A 131 -4.00 -18.64 5.18
C PRO A 131 -4.27 -17.93 3.86
N ALA A 132 -3.47 -18.22 2.84
CA ALA A 132 -3.56 -17.61 1.53
C ALA A 132 -3.37 -18.64 0.42
N LYS A 133 -4.07 -18.45 -0.70
CA LYS A 133 -3.93 -19.28 -1.91
C LYS A 133 -4.15 -18.44 -3.17
N ALA A 134 -3.53 -18.87 -4.27
CA ALA A 134 -3.87 -18.40 -5.60
C ALA A 134 -4.87 -19.35 -6.24
N GLU A 135 -5.95 -18.84 -6.81
CA GLU A 135 -6.99 -19.64 -7.46
C GLU A 135 -7.65 -18.80 -8.56
N ASN A 136 -7.77 -19.33 -9.78
CA ASN A 136 -8.44 -18.65 -10.91
C ASN A 136 -7.96 -17.19 -11.08
N GLN A 137 -6.63 -16.98 -11.13
CA GLN A 137 -5.97 -15.67 -11.22
C GLN A 137 -6.21 -14.72 -10.02
N SER A 138 -6.96 -15.13 -9.00
CA SER A 138 -7.23 -14.36 -7.80
C SER A 138 -6.27 -14.77 -6.67
N ILE A 139 -5.91 -13.80 -5.84
CA ILE A 139 -5.26 -14.02 -4.56
C ILE A 139 -6.34 -14.02 -3.48
N LEU A 140 -6.45 -15.13 -2.76
CA LEU A 140 -7.45 -15.36 -1.74
C LEU A 140 -6.80 -15.43 -0.36
N VAL A 141 -7.44 -14.83 0.64
CA VAL A 141 -7.00 -14.85 2.04
C VAL A 141 -8.16 -15.22 2.94
N LYS A 142 -7.89 -15.87 4.08
CA LYS A 142 -8.88 -16.15 5.14
C LYS A 142 -8.44 -15.47 6.44
N LEU A 143 -9.25 -14.57 6.99
CA LEU A 143 -8.84 -13.73 8.12
C LEU A 143 -9.19 -14.29 9.51
N GLY A 144 -10.05 -15.29 9.59
CA GLY A 144 -10.56 -15.86 10.84
C GLY A 144 -12.03 -16.20 10.72
#